data_AF-A0A5N5WHL1-F1
#
_entry.id   AF-A0A5N5WHL1-F1
#
_cell.length_a   1.000
_cell.length_b   1.000
_cell.length_c   1.000
_cell.angle_alpha   90.00
_cell.angle_beta   90.00
_cell.angle_gamma   90.00
#
_symmetry.space_group_name_H-M   'P 1'
#
loop_
_entity.id
_entity.type
_entity.pdbx_description
1 polymer ?
#
loop_
_entity_poly.entity_id
_entity_poly.type
_entity_poly.pdbx_seq_one_letter_code
_entity_poly.pdbx_strand_id
1 'polypeptide(L)'
;MDKTIFENIAPSLDAPVFTANLKKNAPGTYRFGYIDEKAYIGPINYVPVDPNMGHWAFPSSGYALGDEMWNATLWTIVANTNTTGLRVGRDILNAYYGNISGSSYEAHLGSYIFPCNSSSRLHLRVSVTVASPYLAPM
;
A
#
# COMPACT_ATOMS: atom_id res chain seq x y z
N MET A 1 9.77 -4.40 26.29
CA MET A 1 9.05 -3.58 25.29
C MET A 1 7.61 -3.51 25.74
N ASP A 2 7.04 -2.32 25.75
CA ASP A 2 5.63 -2.13 26.07
C ASP A 2 4.78 -2.46 24.84
N LYS A 3 3.57 -2.94 25.10
CA LYS A 3 2.57 -3.24 24.06
C LYS A 3 2.10 -1.94 23.39
N THR A 4 1.89 -2.00 22.08
CA THR A 4 1.18 -0.99 21.31
C THR A 4 -0.27 -0.83 21.80
N ILE A 5 -0.92 0.28 21.44
CA ILE A 5 -2.35 0.50 21.76
C ILE A 5 -3.20 -0.66 21.25
N PHE A 6 -2.97 -1.10 20.02
CA PHE A 6 -3.72 -2.20 19.42
C PHE A 6 -3.53 -3.51 20.18
N GLU A 7 -2.30 -3.87 20.54
CA GLU A 7 -2.02 -5.09 21.35
C GLU A 7 -2.67 -5.05 22.74
N ASN A 8 -2.87 -3.87 23.32
CA ASN A 8 -3.56 -3.71 24.59
C ASN A 8 -5.08 -3.88 24.48
N ILE A 9 -5.70 -3.35 23.41
CA ILE A 9 -7.16 -3.36 23.25
C ILE A 9 -7.69 -4.57 22.48
N ALA A 10 -6.86 -5.24 21.66
CA ALA A 10 -7.29 -6.35 20.81
C ALA A 10 -8.05 -7.46 21.56
N PRO A 11 -7.67 -7.86 22.80
CA PRO A 11 -8.43 -8.87 23.55
C PRO A 11 -9.84 -8.44 23.97
N SER A 12 -10.16 -7.14 23.95
CA SER A 12 -11.48 -6.60 24.31
C SER A 12 -12.33 -6.18 23.11
N LEU A 13 -11.85 -6.42 21.88
CA LEU A 13 -12.59 -6.11 20.66
C LEU A 13 -13.39 -7.33 20.18
N ASP A 14 -14.52 -7.08 19.51
CA ASP A 14 -15.34 -8.15 18.90
C ASP A 14 -14.52 -9.01 17.92
N ALA A 15 -13.63 -8.37 17.15
CA ALA A 15 -12.59 -9.04 16.37
C ALA A 15 -11.23 -8.35 16.57
N PRO A 16 -10.11 -9.08 16.62
CA PRO A 16 -8.78 -8.50 16.82
C PRO A 16 -8.24 -7.88 15.52
N VAL A 17 -8.94 -6.87 15.00
CA VAL A 17 -8.63 -6.18 13.74
C VAL A 17 -8.72 -4.67 13.91
N PHE A 18 -7.98 -3.94 13.08
CA PHE A 18 -8.21 -2.53 12.82
C PHE A 18 -8.11 -2.26 11.32
N THR A 19 -8.81 -1.25 10.83
CA THR A 19 -8.80 -0.86 9.40
C THR A 19 -8.37 0.59 9.25
N ALA A 20 -7.59 0.88 8.22
CA ALA A 20 -7.27 2.24 7.80
C ALA A 20 -7.96 2.56 6.46
N ASN A 21 -8.88 3.52 6.45
CA ASN A 21 -9.55 4.00 5.25
C ASN A 21 -9.19 5.47 5.03
N LEU A 22 -8.05 5.72 4.38
CA LEU A 22 -7.55 7.07 4.08
C LEU A 22 -8.13 7.56 2.75
N LYS A 23 -8.63 8.81 2.71
CA LYS A 23 -9.28 9.39 1.53
C LYS A 23 -8.44 10.51 0.92
N LYS A 24 -8.41 10.59 -0.40
CA LYS A 24 -7.78 11.69 -1.13
C LYS A 24 -8.55 12.98 -0.87
N ASN A 25 -7.86 14.01 -0.35
CA ASN A 25 -8.41 15.35 -0.10
C ASN A 25 -9.69 15.36 0.77
N ALA A 26 -9.85 14.37 1.65
CA ALA A 26 -11.00 14.28 2.56
C ALA A 26 -10.62 13.51 3.84
N PRO A 27 -11.32 13.73 4.96
CA PRO A 27 -11.15 12.92 6.16
C PRO A 27 -11.41 11.43 5.89
N GLY A 28 -10.54 10.59 6.46
CA GLY A 28 -10.66 9.13 6.46
C GLY A 28 -11.19 8.57 7.77
N THR A 29 -11.08 7.26 7.96
CA THR A 29 -11.47 6.58 9.22
C THR A 29 -10.46 5.51 9.61
N TYR A 30 -10.13 5.46 10.91
CA TYR A 30 -9.61 4.26 11.55
C TYR A 30 -10.73 3.60 12.34
N ARG A 31 -10.82 2.27 12.27
CA ARG A 31 -11.79 1.48 13.02
C ARG A 31 -11.09 0.33 13.70
N PHE A 32 -11.60 -0.06 14.86
CA PHE A 32 -11.08 -1.16 15.66
C PHE A 32 -12.25 -2.09 15.99
N GLY A 33 -12.04 -3.39 15.87
CA GLY A 33 -13.00 -4.40 16.29
C GLY A 33 -13.91 -4.96 15.21
N TYR A 34 -13.97 -4.33 14.03
CA TYR A 34 -14.80 -4.79 12.93
C TYR A 34 -14.31 -4.26 11.58
N ILE A 35 -14.81 -4.88 10.51
CA ILE A 35 -14.61 -4.46 9.12
C ILE A 35 -15.96 -3.93 8.61
N ASP A 36 -16.02 -2.67 8.19
CA ASP A 36 -17.23 -2.06 7.63
C ASP A 36 -17.40 -2.43 6.16
N GLU A 37 -18.34 -3.32 5.86
CA GLU A 37 -18.65 -3.79 4.51
C GLU A 37 -19.08 -2.67 3.55
N LYS A 38 -19.55 -1.53 4.07
CA LYS A 38 -19.93 -0.37 3.26
C LYS A 38 -18.73 0.52 2.89
N ALA A 39 -17.55 0.26 3.45
CA ALA A 39 -16.36 1.07 3.25
C ALA A 39 -15.48 0.65 2.06
N TYR A 40 -15.81 -0.46 1.39
CA TYR A 40 -15.08 -0.99 0.24
C TYR A 40 -16.04 -1.59 -0.80
N ILE A 41 -15.52 -1.90 -2.00
CA ILE A 41 -16.26 -2.53 -3.09
C ILE A 41 -15.56 -3.84 -3.45
N GLY A 42 -16.35 -4.90 -3.68
CA GLY A 42 -15.81 -6.22 -4.00
C GLY A 42 -15.23 -6.95 -2.78
N PRO A 43 -14.58 -8.10 -2.98
CA PRO A 43 -14.02 -8.91 -1.89
C PRO A 43 -12.72 -8.32 -1.33
N ILE A 44 -12.43 -8.59 -0.05
CA ILE A 44 -11.12 -8.34 0.56
C ILE A 44 -10.19 -9.50 0.22
N ASN A 45 -9.01 -9.18 -0.33
CA ASN A 45 -7.94 -10.13 -0.54
C ASN A 45 -6.98 -10.10 0.65
N TYR A 46 -6.79 -11.26 1.30
CA TYR A 46 -5.87 -11.41 2.44
C TYR A 46 -4.52 -11.94 1.98
N VAL A 47 -3.46 -11.40 2.59
CA VAL A 47 -2.08 -11.79 2.32
C VAL A 47 -1.34 -12.09 3.61
N PRO A 48 -0.44 -13.08 3.62
CA PRO A 48 0.35 -13.37 4.80
C PRO A 48 1.32 -12.22 5.09
N VAL A 49 1.35 -11.78 6.33
CA VAL A 49 2.34 -10.83 6.85
C VAL A 49 3.59 -11.60 7.24
N ASP A 50 4.77 -11.06 6.93
CA ASP A 50 6.04 -11.60 7.40
C ASP A 50 6.26 -11.24 8.88
N PRO A 51 6.19 -12.21 9.80
CA PRO A 51 6.28 -11.94 11.23
C PRO A 51 7.70 -11.50 11.67
N ASN A 52 8.73 -11.73 10.85
CA ASN A 52 10.12 -11.43 11.21
C ASN A 52 10.51 -9.96 10.96
N MET A 53 9.67 -9.22 10.22
CA MET A 53 9.95 -7.85 9.80
C MET A 53 9.61 -6.80 10.87
N GLY A 54 8.81 -7.16 11.89
CA GLY A 54 8.34 -6.21 12.92
C GLY A 54 7.39 -5.12 12.39
N HIS A 55 6.89 -5.27 11.16
CA HIS A 55 5.99 -4.36 10.48
C HIS A 55 4.92 -5.13 9.71
N TRP A 56 3.86 -4.44 9.25
CA TRP A 56 2.89 -4.99 8.29
C TRP A 56 3.53 -5.13 6.91
N ALA A 57 4.39 -6.14 6.77
CA ALA A 57 5.18 -6.41 5.59
C ALA A 57 4.68 -7.65 4.86
N PHE A 58 4.58 -7.61 3.54
CA PHE A 58 4.12 -8.74 2.72
C PHE A 58 4.75 -8.69 1.32
N PRO A 59 4.95 -9.85 0.66
CA PRO A 59 5.55 -9.89 -0.67
C PRO A 59 4.60 -9.32 -1.74
N SER A 60 5.11 -8.48 -2.63
CA SER A 60 4.44 -8.15 -3.89
C SER A 60 4.41 -9.38 -4.81
N SER A 61 3.49 -9.40 -5.77
CA SER A 61 3.52 -10.34 -6.90
C SER A 61 4.00 -9.70 -8.21
N GLY A 62 4.40 -8.42 -8.16
CA GLY A 62 4.81 -7.61 -9.32
C GLY A 62 4.06 -6.28 -9.43
N TYR A 63 4.19 -5.64 -10.60
CA TYR A 63 3.59 -4.35 -10.91
C TYR A 63 3.29 -4.14 -12.40
N ALA A 64 2.52 -3.08 -12.70
CA ALA A 64 2.35 -2.58 -14.05
C ALA A 64 2.14 -1.05 -14.04
N LEU A 65 2.48 -0.39 -15.14
CA LEU A 65 2.31 1.05 -15.33
C LEU A 65 1.20 1.33 -16.35
N GLY A 66 0.13 2.03 -15.96
CA GLY A 66 -1.00 2.26 -16.85
C GLY A 66 -1.54 0.95 -17.43
N ASP A 67 -1.59 0.84 -18.76
CA ASP A 67 -2.03 -0.36 -19.48
C ASP A 67 -0.87 -1.24 -19.97
N GLU A 68 0.36 -0.99 -19.51
CA GLU A 68 1.52 -1.81 -19.85
C GLU A 68 1.37 -3.26 -19.33
N MET A 69 2.15 -4.16 -19.93
CA MET A 69 2.22 -5.57 -19.54
C MET A 69 2.70 -5.73 -18.09
N TRP A 70 2.25 -6.82 -17.47
CA TRP A 70 2.65 -7.18 -16.11
C TRP A 70 4.15 -7.42 -16.00
N ASN A 71 4.77 -6.82 -15.00
CA ASN A 71 6.17 -7.03 -14.63
C ASN A 71 6.23 -7.82 -13.31
N ALA A 72 6.87 -9.00 -13.34
CA ALA A 72 6.94 -9.92 -12.21
C ALA A 72 8.09 -9.64 -11.23
N THR A 73 8.73 -8.46 -11.28
CA THR A 73 9.73 -8.06 -10.28
C THR A 73 9.12 -8.01 -8.89
N LEU A 74 9.70 -8.78 -7.97
CA LEU A 74 9.21 -8.92 -6.61
C LEU A 74 9.95 -7.97 -5.66
N TRP A 75 9.23 -7.42 -4.69
CA TRP A 75 9.78 -6.73 -3.53
C TRP A 75 8.87 -6.90 -2.30
N THR A 76 9.38 -6.55 -1.12
CA THR A 76 8.60 -6.52 0.11
C THR A 76 7.86 -5.19 0.22
N ILE A 77 6.54 -5.25 0.29
CA ILE A 77 5.69 -4.09 0.57
C ILE A 77 5.58 -3.94 2.08
N VAL A 78 5.74 -2.73 2.58
CA VAL A 78 5.42 -2.37 3.97
C VAL A 78 4.22 -1.43 3.94
N ALA A 79 3.10 -1.88 4.49
CA ALA A 79 1.93 -1.03 4.67
C ALA A 79 2.19 -0.05 5.82
N ASN A 80 2.41 1.22 5.48
CA ASN A 80 2.78 2.24 6.45
C ASN A 80 1.99 3.53 6.24
N THR A 81 1.00 3.77 7.11
CA THR A 81 0.12 4.94 7.02
C THR A 81 0.78 6.26 7.43
N ASN A 82 1.98 6.21 8.03
CA ASN A 82 2.72 7.41 8.43
C ASN A 82 3.70 7.93 7.35
N THR A 83 3.82 7.24 6.21
CA THR A 83 4.69 7.65 5.10
C THR A 83 3.86 8.33 4.02
N THR A 84 4.20 9.57 3.69
CA THR A 84 3.63 10.27 2.54
C THR A 84 4.22 9.75 1.23
N GLY A 85 3.34 9.46 0.27
CA GLY A 85 3.73 8.94 -1.05
C GLY A 85 4.04 7.44 -1.02
N LEU A 86 4.46 6.92 -2.18
CA LEU A 86 4.86 5.53 -2.32
C LEU A 86 6.37 5.46 -2.56
N ARG A 87 7.06 4.62 -1.79
CA ARG A 87 8.49 4.34 -1.97
C ARG A 87 8.65 3.00 -2.66
N VAL A 88 9.25 3.01 -3.84
CA VAL A 88 9.56 1.81 -4.65
C VAL A 88 11.01 1.87 -5.13
N GLY A 89 11.49 0.76 -5.70
CA GLY A 89 12.83 0.66 -6.27
C GLY A 89 13.07 1.73 -7.35
N ARG A 90 14.34 2.14 -7.49
CA ARG A 90 14.76 3.18 -8.44
C ARG A 90 14.31 2.86 -9.87
N ASP A 91 14.37 1.60 -10.29
CA ASP A 91 13.99 1.20 -11.64
C ASP A 91 12.49 1.42 -11.92
N ILE A 92 11.64 1.18 -10.92
CA ILE A 92 10.19 1.42 -11.03
C ILE A 92 9.91 2.93 -11.08
N LEU A 93 10.63 3.73 -10.28
CA LEU A 93 10.53 5.19 -10.35
C LEU A 93 10.98 5.70 -11.72
N ASN A 94 12.10 5.20 -12.24
CA ASN A 94 12.62 5.58 -13.55
C ASN A 94 11.60 5.26 -14.66
N ALA A 95 10.99 4.07 -14.63
CA ALA A 95 9.97 3.65 -15.60
C ALA A 95 8.68 4.50 -15.48
N TYR A 96 8.23 4.78 -14.25
CA TYR A 96 7.04 5.60 -14.02
C TYR A 96 7.25 7.05 -14.49
N TYR A 97 8.34 7.70 -14.05
CA TYR A 97 8.61 9.10 -14.39
C TYR A 97 9.10 9.28 -15.82
N GLY A 98 9.75 8.27 -16.41
CA GLY A 98 10.13 8.29 -17.83
C GLY A 98 8.93 8.45 -18.78
N ASN A 99 7.73 8.05 -18.34
CA ASN A 99 6.47 8.27 -19.04
C ASN A 99 5.87 9.69 -18.85
N ILE A 100 6.54 10.56 -18.10
CA ILE A 100 6.11 11.93 -17.81
C ILE A 100 7.10 12.90 -18.44
N SER A 101 6.71 13.52 -19.57
CA SER A 101 7.56 14.49 -20.26
C SER A 101 7.96 15.65 -19.35
N GLY A 102 9.26 15.96 -19.35
CA GLY A 102 9.84 17.01 -18.51
C GLY A 102 10.05 16.62 -17.05
N SER A 103 9.82 15.36 -16.67
CA SER A 103 10.22 14.88 -15.36
C SER A 103 11.74 14.74 -15.24
N SER A 104 12.26 14.97 -14.03
CA SER A 104 13.67 14.80 -13.70
C SER A 104 13.81 14.34 -12.25
N TYR A 105 14.90 13.63 -11.97
CA TYR A 105 15.28 13.35 -10.59
C TYR A 105 16.12 14.49 -10.04
N GLU A 106 15.66 15.12 -8.96
CA GLU A 106 16.37 16.18 -8.25
C GLU A 106 17.13 15.61 -7.06
N ALA A 107 18.45 15.44 -7.21
CA ALA A 107 19.29 14.82 -6.19
C ALA A 107 19.27 15.58 -4.86
N HIS A 108 19.18 16.91 -4.89
CA HIS A 108 19.09 17.76 -3.70
C HIS A 108 17.79 17.55 -2.89
N LEU A 109 16.70 17.15 -3.57
CA LEU A 109 15.42 16.86 -2.95
C LEU A 109 15.22 15.36 -2.67
N GLY A 110 16.13 14.51 -3.16
CA GLY A 110 15.99 13.06 -3.12
C GLY A 110 14.72 12.55 -3.83
N SER A 111 14.18 13.30 -4.78
CA SER A 111 12.82 13.10 -5.32
C SER A 111 12.76 13.37 -6.82
N TYR A 112 11.75 12.79 -7.47
CA TYR A 112 11.38 13.20 -8.83
C TYR A 112 10.51 14.45 -8.79
N ILE A 113 10.78 15.37 -9.72
CA ILE A 113 9.91 16.50 -10.03
C ILE A 113 9.33 16.32 -11.44
N PHE A 114 8.22 16.99 -11.73
CA PHE A 114 7.62 17.02 -13.05
C PHE A 114 6.84 18.33 -13.26
N PRO A 115 6.57 18.74 -14.51
CA PRO A 115 5.85 19.97 -14.80
C PRO A 115 4.42 19.95 -14.24
N CYS A 116 3.98 21.02 -13.57
CA CYS A 116 2.65 21.11 -12.96
C CYS A 116 1.50 20.99 -13.96
N ASN A 117 1.74 21.31 -15.24
CA ASN A 117 0.77 21.18 -16.33
C ASN A 117 0.80 19.80 -17.02
N SER A 118 1.61 18.86 -16.53
CA SER A 118 1.61 17.49 -17.03
C SER A 118 0.25 16.86 -16.80
N SER A 119 -0.32 16.32 -17.89
CA SER A 119 -1.63 15.65 -17.87
C SER A 119 -1.52 14.13 -17.68
N SER A 120 -0.36 13.62 -17.27
CA SER A 120 -0.14 12.18 -17.15
C SER A 120 -1.11 11.58 -16.11
N ARG A 121 -1.91 10.60 -16.57
CA ARG A 121 -2.79 9.77 -15.74
C ARG A 121 -2.19 8.40 -15.48
N LEU A 122 -0.86 8.28 -15.54
CA LEU A 122 -0.21 7.00 -15.32
C LEU A 122 -0.50 6.51 -13.90
N HIS A 123 -1.02 5.29 -13.79
CA HIS A 123 -1.26 4.64 -12.53
C HIS A 123 -0.25 3.52 -12.35
N LEU A 124 0.48 3.53 -11.23
CA LEU A 124 1.25 2.37 -10.80
C LEU A 124 0.28 1.38 -10.16
N ARG A 125 0.14 0.21 -10.78
CA ARG A 125 -0.61 -0.93 -10.25
C ARG A 125 0.38 -1.86 -9.57
N VAL A 126 0.17 -2.17 -8.30
CA VAL A 126 0.96 -3.14 -7.54
C VAL A 126 0.01 -4.27 -7.15
N SER A 127 0.46 -5.52 -7.27
CA SER A 127 -0.30 -6.68 -6.85
C SER A 127 0.46 -7.44 -5.77
N VAL A 128 -0.28 -8.26 -5.05
CA VAL A 128 0.19 -9.16 -4.01
C VAL A 128 -0.34 -10.55 -4.29
N THR A 129 0.40 -11.57 -3.87
CA THR A 129 -0.10 -12.94 -3.99
C THR A 129 -1.07 -13.19 -2.84
N VAL A 130 -2.35 -13.36 -3.19
CA VAL A 130 -3.41 -13.67 -2.23
C VAL A 130 -3.21 -15.09 -1.71
N ALA A 131 -3.32 -15.28 -0.40
CA ALA A 131 -3.41 -16.63 0.14
C ALA A 131 -4.74 -17.26 -0.33
N SER A 132 -4.71 -18.52 -0.76
CA SER A 132 -5.93 -19.36 -0.97
C SER A 132 -6.92 -19.13 0.18
N PRO A 133 -8.25 -19.05 -0.05
CA PRO A 133 -9.17 -18.29 0.79
C PRO A 133 -8.95 -18.55 2.28
N TYR A 134 -8.30 -17.59 2.92
CA TYR A 134 -8.15 -17.57 4.36
C TYR A 134 -9.53 -17.23 4.92
N LEU A 135 -10.23 -18.25 5.44
CA LEU A 135 -11.35 -18.02 6.34
C LEU A 135 -10.74 -17.36 7.57
N ALA A 136 -11.01 -16.07 7.77
CA ALA A 136 -10.67 -15.43 9.04
C ALA A 136 -11.20 -16.32 10.18
N PRO A 137 -10.43 -16.57 11.25
CA PRO A 137 -10.96 -17.28 12.40
C PRO A 137 -12.19 -16.50 12.90
N MET A 138 -13.33 -17.20 12.96
CA MET A 138 -14.57 -16.70 13.57
C MET A 138 -14.34 -16.35 15.04
#